data_AF-A0A060BSZ3-F1
#
_entry.id   AF-A0A060BSZ3-F1
#
_cell.length_a   1.000
_cell.length_b   1.000
_cell.length_c   1.000
_cell.angle_alpha   90.00
_cell.angle_beta   90.00
_cell.angle_gamma   90.00
#
_symmetry.space_group_name_H-M   'P 1'
#
loop_
_entity.id
_entity.type
_entity.pdbx_description
1 polymer ?
#
loop_
_entity_poly.entity_id
_entity_poly.type
_entity_poly.pdbx_seq_one_letter_code
_entity_poly.pdbx_strand_id
1 'polypeptide(L)'
;MIDYYVNARERKTTIAKEIYGHFSEHLGRCIYGGLFVGADSPIPNVHGIRCDVVQALRKIRVPILRWPGGCFADEYHWKDGVGTPETRKKMVNTHWGGVVEDNSFGTHEFFELCRQLGCEPYVNGNVGSGTVAE
;
A
#
# COMPACT_ATOMS: atom_id res chain seq x y z
N MET A 1 41.74 -15.65 5.21
CA MET A 1 41.00 -16.12 4.02
C MET A 1 39.82 -16.91 4.54
N ILE A 2 38.60 -16.66 4.06
CA ILE A 2 37.42 -17.43 4.48
C ILE A 2 37.03 -18.33 3.30
N ASP A 3 36.95 -19.63 3.56
CA ASP A 3 36.51 -20.63 2.60
C ASP A 3 35.02 -20.94 2.79
N TYR A 4 34.25 -20.92 1.71
CA TYR A 4 32.83 -21.26 1.69
C TYR A 4 32.57 -22.41 0.71
N TYR A 5 31.64 -23.30 1.07
CA TYR A 5 31.17 -24.39 0.22
C TYR A 5 29.65 -24.30 0.01
N VAL A 6 29.20 -24.43 -1.24
CA VAL A 6 27.77 -24.40 -1.61
C VAL A 6 27.37 -25.75 -2.20
N ASN A 7 26.47 -26.46 -1.52
CA ASN A 7 25.98 -27.76 -1.96
C ASN A 7 24.65 -27.65 -2.73
N ALA A 8 24.71 -27.61 -4.06
CA ALA A 8 23.51 -27.52 -4.90
C ALA A 8 22.58 -28.76 -4.85
N ARG A 9 23.05 -29.89 -4.28
CA ARG A 9 22.27 -31.12 -4.13
C ARG A 9 21.46 -31.16 -2.83
N GLU A 10 21.76 -30.27 -1.89
CA GLU A 10 21.11 -30.21 -0.59
C GLU A 10 20.13 -29.01 -0.55
N ARG A 11 18.93 -29.20 -1.09
CA ARG A 11 17.87 -28.19 -1.05
C ARG A 11 17.14 -28.28 0.29
N LYS A 12 17.22 -27.21 1.10
CA LYS A 12 16.58 -27.17 2.44
C LYS A 12 15.11 -26.77 2.39
N THR A 13 14.80 -25.68 1.69
CA THR A 13 13.43 -25.14 1.60
C THR A 13 13.29 -24.22 0.38
N THR A 14 12.06 -23.78 0.12
CA THR A 14 11.75 -22.73 -0.85
C THR A 14 11.80 -21.37 -0.15
N ILE A 15 12.52 -20.42 -0.74
CA ILE A 15 12.47 -19.02 -0.31
C ILE A 15 11.15 -18.44 -0.83
N ALA A 16 10.19 -18.22 0.07
CA ALA A 16 8.89 -17.65 -0.26
C ALA A 16 9.07 -16.26 -0.89
N LYS A 17 8.35 -15.94 -1.97
CA LYS A 17 8.49 -14.63 -2.65
C LYS A 17 8.09 -13.49 -1.71
N GLU A 18 7.16 -13.74 -0.79
CA GLU A 18 6.58 -12.80 0.16
C GLU A 18 7.60 -12.21 1.13
N ILE A 19 8.80 -12.80 1.28
CA ILE A 19 9.90 -12.16 2.04
C ILE A 19 10.36 -10.84 1.40
N TYR A 20 10.08 -10.65 0.11
CA TYR A 20 10.32 -9.42 -0.64
C TYR A 20 9.06 -8.53 -0.69
N GLY A 21 8.15 -8.69 0.27
CA GLY A 21 6.95 -7.87 0.40
C GLY A 21 7.27 -6.40 0.67
N HIS A 22 6.32 -5.54 0.32
CA HIS A 22 6.42 -4.09 0.51
C HIS A 22 5.34 -3.57 1.45
N PHE A 23 5.55 -2.35 1.93
CA PHE A 23 4.67 -1.68 2.87
C PHE A 23 4.43 -0.22 2.45
N SER A 24 3.16 0.19 2.37
CA SER A 24 2.74 1.56 2.08
C SER A 24 1.74 2.04 3.13
N GLU A 25 2.14 3.04 3.93
CA GLU A 25 1.28 3.68 4.92
C GLU A 25 0.74 5.01 4.40
N HIS A 26 -0.44 5.42 4.85
CA HIS A 26 -0.88 6.82 4.76
C HIS A 26 0.03 7.70 5.62
N LEU A 27 1.20 8.04 5.09
CA LEU A 27 2.27 8.74 5.78
C LEU A 27 2.98 9.68 4.80
N GLY A 28 2.91 10.97 5.09
CA GLY A 28 3.57 12.01 4.31
C GLY A 28 3.22 11.92 2.83
N ARG A 29 4.22 11.58 2.00
CA ARG A 29 4.09 11.50 0.54
C ARG A 29 4.14 10.07 -0.01
N CYS A 30 4.03 9.05 0.85
CA CYS A 30 4.05 7.65 0.44
C CYS A 30 2.88 7.35 -0.52
N ILE A 31 1.65 7.64 -0.07
CA ILE A 31 0.44 7.52 -0.90
C ILE A 31 0.31 8.74 -1.82
N TYR A 32 0.08 9.92 -1.25
CA TYR A 32 -0.20 11.12 -2.03
C TYR A 32 1.06 11.71 -2.68
N GLY A 33 1.07 11.74 -4.00
CA GLY A 33 2.21 12.12 -4.84
C GLY A 33 3.18 10.97 -5.10
N GLY A 34 3.37 10.06 -4.14
CA GLY A 34 4.24 8.89 -4.26
C GLY A 34 3.65 7.76 -5.09
N LEU A 35 2.36 7.46 -4.91
CA LEU A 35 1.62 6.44 -5.67
C LEU A 35 0.39 7.05 -6.35
N PHE A 36 -0.42 7.78 -5.60
CA PHE A 36 -1.66 8.38 -6.05
C PHE A 36 -1.49 9.87 -6.34
N VAL A 37 -1.84 10.28 -7.55
CA VAL A 37 -1.74 11.67 -8.03
C VAL A 37 -3.10 12.25 -8.41
N GLY A 38 -4.17 11.43 -8.44
CA GLY A 38 -5.50 11.80 -8.90
C GLY A 38 -5.67 11.66 -10.42
N ALA A 39 -6.88 11.32 -10.87
CA ALA A 39 -7.16 11.02 -12.29
C ALA A 39 -6.89 12.23 -13.22
N ASP A 40 -7.23 13.43 -12.75
CA ASP A 40 -7.06 14.69 -13.49
C ASP A 40 -5.63 15.27 -13.41
N SER A 41 -4.69 14.54 -12.80
CA SER A 41 -3.30 14.98 -12.69
C SER A 41 -2.64 15.07 -14.07
N PRO A 42 -1.79 16.10 -14.32
CA PRO A 42 -0.97 16.14 -15.54
C PRO A 42 0.12 15.06 -15.54
N ILE A 43 0.39 14.41 -14.40
CA ILE A 43 1.32 13.27 -14.31
C ILE A 43 0.66 12.05 -14.97
N PRO A 44 1.34 11.37 -15.92
CA PRO A 44 0.80 10.17 -16.57
C PRO A 44 0.37 9.11 -15.55
N ASN A 45 -0.91 8.75 -15.57
CA ASN A 45 -1.51 7.87 -14.58
C ASN A 45 -2.58 6.95 -15.19
N VAL A 46 -2.88 5.85 -14.49
CA VAL A 46 -4.06 5.01 -14.75
C VAL A 46 -4.91 5.02 -13.50
N HIS A 47 -6.15 5.51 -13.61
CA HIS A 47 -7.09 5.67 -12.48
C HIS A 47 -6.48 6.46 -11.30
N GLY A 48 -5.69 7.49 -11.60
CA GLY A 48 -5.04 8.32 -10.60
C GLY A 48 -3.74 7.77 -10.01
N ILE A 49 -3.31 6.57 -10.39
CA ILE A 49 -2.05 5.96 -9.94
C ILE A 49 -0.96 6.21 -10.99
N ARG A 50 0.17 6.81 -10.59
CA ARG A 50 1.22 7.24 -11.53
C ARG A 50 1.94 6.07 -12.20
N CYS A 51 2.04 6.11 -13.52
CA CYS A 51 2.49 4.99 -14.35
C CYS A 51 3.98 4.66 -14.16
N ASP A 52 4.81 5.67 -13.93
CA ASP A 52 6.26 5.50 -13.77
C ASP A 52 6.62 4.65 -12.54
N VAL A 53 5.95 4.89 -11.42
CA VAL A 53 6.14 4.10 -10.19
C VAL A 53 5.59 2.69 -10.37
N VAL A 54 4.41 2.52 -10.96
CA VAL A 54 3.85 1.18 -11.26
C VAL A 54 4.81 0.38 -12.14
N GLN A 55 5.35 0.98 -13.19
CA GLN A 55 6.31 0.32 -14.08
C GLN A 55 7.60 -0.07 -13.35
N ALA A 56 8.12 0.80 -12.46
CA ALA A 56 9.30 0.49 -11.67
C ALA A 56 9.04 -0.68 -10.69
N LEU A 57 7.91 -0.65 -9.97
CA LEU A 57 7.54 -1.70 -9.01
C LEU A 57 7.28 -3.05 -9.70
N ARG A 58 6.69 -3.06 -10.91
CA ARG A 58 6.56 -4.28 -11.71
C ARG A 58 7.89 -4.90 -12.10
N LYS A 59 8.93 -4.08 -12.37
CA LYS A 59 10.28 -4.59 -12.73
C LYS A 59 10.93 -5.35 -11.58
N ILE A 60 10.69 -4.95 -10.33
CA ILE A 60 11.19 -5.64 -9.15
C ILE A 60 10.25 -6.77 -8.67
N ARG A 61 9.11 -6.98 -9.36
CA ARG A 61 8.17 -8.08 -9.11
C ARG A 61 7.66 -8.09 -7.66
N VAL A 62 7.17 -6.94 -7.20
CA VAL A 62 6.52 -6.83 -5.87
C VAL A 62 5.52 -7.97 -5.71
N PRO A 63 5.69 -8.87 -4.72
CA PRO A 63 4.85 -10.06 -4.59
C PRO A 63 3.60 -9.80 -3.76
N ILE A 64 3.71 -8.96 -2.73
CA ILE A 64 2.65 -8.61 -1.79
C ILE A 64 2.88 -7.17 -1.29
N LEU A 65 1.80 -6.41 -1.09
CA LEU A 65 1.84 -5.03 -0.61
C LEU A 65 0.91 -4.85 0.59
N ARG A 66 1.43 -4.34 1.71
CA ARG A 66 0.66 -4.04 2.93
C ARG A 66 0.17 -2.60 2.99
N TRP A 67 -1.09 -2.39 3.38
CA TRP A 67 -1.80 -1.08 3.51
C TRP A 67 -3.00 -1.23 4.50
N PRO A 68 -3.56 -0.17 5.14
CA PRO A 68 -3.23 1.26 5.12
C PRO A 68 -2.12 1.64 6.08
N GLY A 69 -1.69 0.66 6.88
CA GLY A 69 -0.38 0.60 7.50
C GLY A 69 -0.29 0.95 8.97
N GLY A 70 0.73 0.38 9.62
CA GLY A 70 1.31 0.88 10.86
C GLY A 70 0.31 1.38 11.89
N CYS A 71 0.63 2.54 12.46
CA CYS A 71 -0.23 3.21 13.42
C CYS A 71 -1.49 3.78 12.77
N PHE A 72 -1.42 4.21 11.50
CA PHE A 72 -2.58 4.75 10.79
C PHE A 72 -3.75 3.76 10.72
N ALA A 73 -3.47 2.47 10.53
CA ALA A 73 -4.46 1.41 10.42
C ALA A 73 -5.28 1.24 11.70
N ASP A 74 -4.70 1.51 12.86
CA ASP A 74 -5.39 1.42 14.16
C ASP A 74 -6.33 2.61 14.43
N GLU A 75 -6.32 3.63 13.58
CA GLU A 75 -7.27 4.76 13.60
C GLU A 75 -8.11 4.88 12.31
N TYR A 76 -7.83 4.03 11.32
CA TYR A 76 -8.50 4.08 10.03
C TYR A 76 -9.84 3.37 10.08
N HIS A 77 -10.90 4.06 9.64
CA HIS A 77 -12.22 3.47 9.49
C HIS A 77 -12.51 3.27 8.00
N TRP A 78 -12.51 2.02 7.54
CA TRP A 78 -12.44 1.72 6.09
C TRP A 78 -13.60 2.30 5.27
N LYS A 79 -14.77 2.47 5.90
CA LYS A 79 -15.96 3.07 5.27
C LYS A 79 -15.75 4.54 4.90
N ASP A 80 -14.82 5.23 5.56
CA ASP A 80 -14.54 6.63 5.27
C ASP A 80 -13.79 6.81 3.94
N GLY A 81 -13.12 5.75 3.44
CA GLY A 81 -12.40 5.72 2.16
C GLY A 81 -13.13 5.01 1.02
N VAL A 82 -14.44 4.80 1.11
CA VAL A 82 -15.25 4.23 0.02
C VAL A 82 -16.43 5.13 -0.36
N GLY A 83 -17.03 4.87 -1.52
CA GLY A 83 -18.09 5.71 -2.08
C GLY A 83 -17.54 6.82 -2.99
N THR A 84 -18.42 7.73 -3.39
CA THR A 84 -18.08 8.87 -4.25
C THR A 84 -17.01 9.75 -3.58
N PRO A 85 -15.92 10.11 -4.28
CA PRO A 85 -14.80 10.85 -3.67
C PRO A 85 -15.23 12.10 -2.90
N GLU A 86 -16.25 12.82 -3.39
CA GLU A 86 -16.76 14.06 -2.80
C GLU A 86 -17.45 13.86 -1.45
N THR A 87 -17.92 12.64 -1.18
CA THR A 87 -18.63 12.29 0.06
C THR A 87 -17.74 11.59 1.09
N ARG A 88 -16.50 11.25 0.73
CA ARG A 88 -15.56 10.59 1.63
C ARG A 88 -15.20 11.52 2.78
N LYS A 89 -15.07 10.97 3.98
CA LYS A 89 -14.78 11.79 5.16
C LYS A 89 -13.31 12.15 5.18
N LYS A 90 -13.02 13.38 5.59
CA LYS A 90 -11.66 13.81 5.92
C LYS A 90 -11.36 13.47 7.36
N MET A 91 -10.13 13.07 7.64
CA MET A 91 -9.64 12.80 9.00
C MET A 91 -8.29 13.49 9.24
N VAL A 92 -7.87 13.55 10.49
CA VAL A 92 -6.55 14.06 10.86
C VAL A 92 -5.62 12.87 11.01
N ASN A 93 -4.49 12.90 10.32
CA ASN A 93 -3.42 11.94 10.54
C ASN A 93 -2.64 12.34 11.79
N THR A 94 -3.11 11.84 12.93
CA THR A 94 -2.65 12.20 14.29
C THR A 94 -1.17 11.88 14.51
N HIS A 95 -0.71 10.73 14.01
CA HIS A 95 0.64 10.22 14.19
C HIS A 95 1.65 10.90 13.28
N TRP A 96 1.23 11.31 12.07
CA TRP A 96 2.14 11.78 11.03
C TRP A 96 1.95 13.27 10.71
N GLY A 97 2.09 14.11 11.73
CA GLY A 97 2.17 15.57 11.59
C GLY A 97 0.84 16.32 11.68
N GLY A 98 -0.26 15.64 12.05
CA GLY A 98 -1.57 16.27 12.21
C GLY A 98 -2.16 16.80 10.92
N VAL A 99 -1.74 16.26 9.77
CA VAL A 99 -2.19 16.71 8.45
C VAL A 99 -3.55 16.13 8.10
N VAL A 100 -4.28 16.81 7.22
CA VAL A 100 -5.57 16.32 6.73
C VAL A 100 -5.35 15.16 5.76
N GLU A 101 -5.95 14.03 6.08
CA GLU A 101 -6.15 12.88 5.22
C GLU A 101 -7.54 13.02 4.57
N ASP A 102 -7.60 13.07 3.24
CA ASP A 102 -8.87 13.27 2.51
C ASP A 102 -9.55 11.97 2.07
N ASN A 103 -8.90 10.83 2.30
CA ASN A 103 -9.37 9.50 1.93
C ASN A 103 -9.67 9.33 0.44
N SER A 104 -9.05 10.16 -0.41
CA SER A 104 -9.15 10.03 -1.87
C SER A 104 -8.47 8.75 -2.39
N PHE A 105 -7.49 8.22 -1.65
CA PHE A 105 -6.98 6.86 -1.86
C PHE A 105 -7.50 5.94 -0.75
N GLY A 106 -8.50 5.12 -1.06
CA GLY A 106 -9.09 4.18 -0.13
C GLY A 106 -9.07 2.75 -0.65
N THR A 107 -10.04 1.95 -0.23
CA THR A 107 -10.07 0.51 -0.49
C THR A 107 -10.04 0.19 -1.99
N HIS A 108 -10.86 0.87 -2.80
CA HIS A 108 -10.93 0.61 -4.24
C HIS A 108 -9.62 0.97 -4.95
N GLU A 109 -9.03 2.10 -4.60
CA GLU A 109 -7.77 2.57 -5.22
C GLU A 109 -6.59 1.68 -4.81
N PHE A 110 -6.57 1.15 -3.57
CA PHE A 110 -5.56 0.19 -3.13
C PHE A 110 -5.64 -1.15 -3.89
N PHE A 111 -6.84 -1.71 -4.07
CA PHE A 111 -7.00 -2.94 -4.85
C PHE A 111 -6.69 -2.72 -6.34
N GLU A 112 -7.02 -1.55 -6.88
CA GLU A 112 -6.64 -1.17 -8.23
C GLU A 112 -5.11 -1.08 -8.40
N LEU A 113 -4.39 -0.50 -7.43
CA LEU A 113 -2.93 -0.50 -7.41
C LEU A 113 -2.37 -1.92 -7.42
N CYS A 114 -2.86 -2.80 -6.55
CA CYS A 114 -2.41 -4.20 -6.50
C CYS A 114 -2.65 -4.92 -7.84
N ARG A 115 -3.80 -4.66 -8.48
CA ARG A 115 -4.12 -5.19 -9.82
C ARG A 115 -3.15 -4.68 -10.89
N GLN A 116 -2.83 -3.39 -10.90
CA GLN A 116 -1.87 -2.80 -11.85
C GLN A 116 -0.46 -3.37 -11.66
N LEU A 117 -0.05 -3.60 -10.40
CA LEU A 117 1.24 -4.21 -10.04
C LEU A 117 1.29 -5.70 -10.32
N GLY A 118 0.15 -6.39 -10.28
CA GLY A 118 0.09 -7.85 -10.30
C GLY A 118 0.61 -8.48 -9.00
N CYS A 119 0.41 -7.80 -7.87
CA CYS A 119 0.82 -8.27 -6.54
C CYS A 119 -0.38 -8.61 -5.66
N GLU A 120 -0.16 -9.42 -4.63
CA GLU A 120 -1.19 -9.74 -3.64
C GLU A 120 -1.45 -8.55 -2.71
N PRO A 121 -2.70 -8.28 -2.34
CA PRO A 121 -3.05 -7.29 -1.33
C PRO A 121 -2.88 -7.88 0.08
N TYR A 122 -2.26 -7.13 0.98
CA TYR A 122 -2.28 -7.39 2.43
C TYR A 122 -2.94 -6.20 3.15
N VAL A 123 -4.19 -6.39 3.57
CA VAL A 123 -4.93 -5.39 4.35
C VAL A 123 -4.60 -5.48 5.85
N ASN A 124 -4.29 -4.36 6.47
CA ASN A 124 -4.15 -4.21 7.91
C ASN A 124 -5.44 -3.65 8.51
N GLY A 125 -6.15 -4.46 9.31
CA GLY A 125 -7.43 -4.08 9.92
C GLY A 125 -7.25 -3.27 11.20
N ASN A 126 -8.25 -2.47 11.54
CA ASN A 126 -8.28 -1.66 12.75
C ASN A 126 -8.79 -2.49 13.94
N VAL A 127 -7.89 -2.78 14.89
CA VAL A 127 -8.27 -3.41 16.18
C VAL A 127 -8.15 -2.41 17.34
N GLY A 128 -7.38 -1.33 17.16
CA GLY A 128 -7.15 -0.32 18.18
C GLY A 128 -8.38 0.55 18.49
N SER A 129 -8.98 1.17 17.48
CA SER A 129 -10.14 2.06 17.61
C SER A 129 -11.38 1.59 16.86
N GLY A 130 -11.27 0.51 16.08
CA GLY A 130 -12.36 -0.11 15.33
C GLY A 130 -13.25 -1.00 16.21
N THR A 131 -14.17 -1.70 15.55
CA THR A 131 -15.01 -2.72 16.19
C THR A 131 -14.79 -4.08 15.55
N VAL A 132 -15.13 -5.17 16.23
CA VAL A 132 -15.07 -6.53 15.64
C VAL A 132 -15.94 -6.66 14.36
N ALA A 133 -17.02 -5.88 14.27
CA ALA A 133 -17.92 -5.90 13.12
C ALA A 133 -17.42 -5.07 11.93
N GLU A 134 -16.42 -4.21 12.16
CA GLU A 134 -15.81 -3.37 11.14
C GLU A 134 -14.72 -4.12 10.38
#